data_AF-A0A498N0L7-F1
#
_entry.id   AF-A0A498N0L7-F1
#
_cell.length_a   1.000
_cell.length_b   1.000
_cell.length_c   1.000
_cell.angle_alpha   90.00
_cell.angle_beta   90.00
_cell.angle_gamma   90.00
#
_symmetry.space_group_name_H-M   'P 1'
#
loop_
_entity.id
_entity.type
_entity.pdbx_description
1 polymer ?
#
loop_
_entity_poly.entity_id
_entity_poly.type
_entity_poly.pdbx_seq_one_letter_code
_entity_poly.pdbx_strand_id
1 'polypeptide(L)'
;MDLPFLCWILGLALHAQLAASQKLDETDPVVTTTYGKLRGFKKELNNEILGPVIQFLGVPYAAPPTGERRFQPPEPPISWSDIRNATQFGPVCPQTLLEGRLPDVMLPVWFTNSIEVVSSYVQDQSEDCLFLNIYVPTEDE
;
A
#
# COMPACT_ATOMS: atom_id res chain seq x y z
N MET A 1 -21.84 23.69 37.85
CA MET A 1 -20.95 22.66 37.25
C MET A 1 -21.84 21.73 36.49
N ASP A 2 -22.14 22.12 35.27
CA ASP A 2 -23.32 21.65 34.55
C ASP A 2 -23.01 20.33 33.84
N LEU A 3 -23.80 19.30 34.20
CA LEU A 3 -23.88 17.97 33.59
C LEU A 3 -23.75 17.95 32.04
N PRO A 4 -24.26 18.92 31.26
CA PRO A 4 -24.05 18.97 29.82
C PRO A 4 -22.60 19.19 29.37
N PHE A 5 -21.75 19.85 30.16
CA PHE A 5 -20.34 20.08 29.79
C PHE A 5 -19.51 18.79 29.91
N LEU A 6 -19.85 17.90 30.85
CA LEU A 6 -19.16 16.62 31.02
C LEU A 6 -19.47 15.64 29.87
N CYS A 7 -20.70 15.66 29.35
CA CYS A 7 -21.13 14.82 28.23
C CYS A 7 -20.46 15.21 26.90
N TRP A 8 -20.15 16.49 26.69
CA TRP A 8 -19.42 16.95 25.48
C TRP A 8 -17.95 16.53 25.48
N ILE A 9 -17.30 16.50 26.65
CA ILE A 9 -15.91 16.05 26.78
C ILE A 9 -15.82 14.52 26.57
N LEU A 10 -16.81 13.76 27.03
CA LEU A 10 -16.89 12.32 26.79
C LEU A 10 -17.21 11.96 25.32
N GLY A 11 -17.97 12.80 24.60
CA GLY A 11 -18.28 12.59 23.19
C GLY A 11 -17.10 12.83 22.23
N LEU A 12 -16.21 13.77 22.58
CA LEU A 12 -14.97 14.03 21.82
C LEU A 12 -13.91 12.95 22.00
N ALA A 13 -13.86 12.29 23.17
CA ALA A 13 -12.94 11.18 23.41
C ALA A 13 -13.31 9.90 22.62
N LEU A 14 -14.57 9.72 22.24
CA LEU A 14 -15.05 8.52 21.55
C LEU A 14 -14.84 8.54 20.02
N HIS A 15 -14.48 9.69 19.42
CA HIS A 15 -14.18 9.78 17.98
C HIS A 15 -12.70 9.62 17.64
N ALA A 16 -11.83 9.51 18.64
CA ALA A 16 -10.39 9.41 18.45
C ALA A 16 -9.90 7.96 18.56
N GLN A 17 -10.46 7.03 17.79
CA GLN A 17 -9.84 5.71 17.63
C GLN A 17 -10.35 5.01 16.36
N LEU A 18 -9.53 5.07 15.29
CA LEU A 18 -9.19 3.96 14.38
C LEU A 18 -8.26 4.48 13.27
N ALA A 19 -7.12 5.04 13.65
CA ALA A 19 -5.94 4.88 12.80
C ALA A 19 -5.31 3.55 13.22
N ALA A 20 -5.61 2.48 12.49
CA ALA A 20 -4.88 1.23 12.63
C ALA A 20 -3.46 1.45 12.11
N SER A 21 -2.62 2.11 12.92
CA SER A 21 -1.18 2.07 12.71
C SER A 21 -0.77 0.63 13.03
N GLN A 22 -0.40 -0.15 12.02
CA GLN A 22 0.31 -1.40 12.27
C GLN A 22 1.49 -1.07 13.18
N LYS A 23 1.52 -1.67 14.36
CA LYS A 23 2.60 -1.49 15.32
C LYS A 23 3.85 -2.08 14.66
N LEU A 24 4.77 -1.20 14.26
CA LEU A 24 6.05 -1.59 13.68
C LEU A 24 6.78 -2.47 14.71
N ASP A 25 7.14 -3.69 14.31
CA ASP A 25 7.91 -4.59 15.15
C ASP A 25 9.40 -4.21 15.05
N GLU A 26 10.12 -4.18 16.16
CA GLU A 26 11.58 -4.00 16.11
C GLU A 26 12.26 -5.16 15.37
N THR A 27 11.60 -6.31 15.27
CA THR A 27 12.08 -7.48 14.52
C THR A 27 11.74 -7.45 13.02
N ASP A 28 11.05 -6.41 12.53
CA ASP A 28 10.68 -6.30 11.13
C ASP A 28 11.93 -6.26 10.22
N PRO A 29 11.93 -6.98 9.08
CA PRO A 29 13.07 -7.08 8.19
C PRO A 29 13.41 -5.73 7.56
N VAL A 30 14.67 -5.30 7.72
CA VAL A 30 15.20 -4.08 7.12
C VAL A 30 16.26 -4.41 6.08
N VAL A 31 16.10 -3.88 4.87
CA VAL A 31 17.03 -4.05 3.75
C VAL A 31 17.55 -2.69 3.30
N THR A 32 18.83 -2.64 2.91
CA THR A 32 19.44 -1.43 2.35
C THR A 32 19.41 -1.51 0.83
N THR A 33 18.84 -0.50 0.19
CA THR A 33 18.86 -0.32 -1.28
C THR A 33 19.87 0.76 -1.66
N THR A 34 20.03 1.02 -2.96
CA THR A 34 20.81 2.16 -3.46
C THR A 34 20.22 3.52 -3.08
N TYR A 35 18.93 3.59 -2.73
CA TYR A 35 18.21 4.85 -2.46
C TYR A 35 17.93 5.07 -0.97
N GLY A 36 18.14 4.07 -0.13
CA GLY A 36 17.89 4.16 1.31
C GLY A 36 17.44 2.83 1.91
N LYS A 37 17.12 2.84 3.20
CA LYS A 37 16.69 1.65 3.95
C LYS A 37 15.18 1.46 3.83
N LEU A 38 14.75 0.22 3.64
CA LEU A 38 13.35 -0.20 3.59
C LEU A 38 13.04 -1.16 4.73
N ARG A 39 11.91 -0.98 5.39
CA ARG A 39 11.34 -1.93 6.34
C ARG A 39 10.17 -2.67 5.68
N GLY A 40 10.29 -3.98 5.56
CA GLY A 40 9.21 -4.87 5.14
C GLY A 40 8.53 -5.52 6.34
N PHE A 41 7.81 -6.60 6.11
CA PHE A 41 7.21 -7.42 7.18
C PHE A 41 7.14 -8.89 6.75
N LYS A 42 7.14 -9.80 7.73
CA LYS A 42 6.96 -11.23 7.50
C LYS A 42 5.47 -11.55 7.34
N LYS A 43 5.12 -12.36 6.34
CA LYS A 43 3.76 -12.82 6.08
C LYS A 43 3.71 -14.34 6.03
N GLU A 44 2.98 -14.92 6.97
CA GLU A 44 2.60 -16.34 6.93
C GLU A 44 1.60 -16.60 5.81
N LEU A 45 1.76 -17.74 5.14
CA LEU A 45 0.88 -18.18 4.06
C LEU A 45 -0.24 -19.06 4.62
N ASN A 46 -1.41 -19.05 3.97
CA ASN A 46 -2.52 -19.92 4.34
C ASN A 46 -2.32 -21.34 3.78
N ASN A 47 -1.18 -21.96 4.13
CA ASN A 47 -0.77 -23.30 3.75
C ASN A 47 0.26 -23.81 4.76
N GLU A 48 0.06 -25.02 5.30
CA GLU A 48 0.92 -25.58 6.36
C GLU A 48 2.30 -26.04 5.87
N ILE A 49 2.46 -26.26 4.56
CA ILE A 49 3.69 -26.78 3.95
C ILE A 49 4.58 -25.64 3.47
N LEU A 50 3.99 -24.52 3.04
CA LEU A 50 4.75 -23.41 2.47
C LEU A 50 5.31 -22.52 3.60
N GLY A 51 6.62 -22.29 3.55
CA GLY A 51 7.27 -21.31 4.40
C GLY A 51 6.73 -19.88 4.20
N PRO A 52 6.99 -18.99 5.17
CA PRO A 52 6.58 -17.59 5.09
C PRO A 52 7.32 -16.82 3.99
N VAL A 53 6.83 -15.62 3.71
CA VAL A 53 7.50 -14.67 2.80
C VAL A 53 7.77 -13.35 3.50
N ILE A 54 8.84 -12.68 3.11
CA ILE A 54 9.06 -11.27 3.46
C ILE A 54 8.47 -10.40 2.36
N GLN A 55 7.65 -9.43 2.74
CA GLN A 55 6.99 -8.51 1.82
C GLN A 55 7.54 -7.10 1.99
N PHE A 56 7.85 -6.47 0.87
CA PHE A 56 8.10 -5.03 0.77
C PHE A 56 7.07 -4.45 -0.20
N LEU A 57 6.07 -3.76 0.32
CA LEU A 57 4.95 -3.21 -0.43
C LEU A 57 5.12 -1.69 -0.61
N GLY A 58 4.68 -1.15 -1.74
CA GLY A 58 4.71 0.30 -1.96
C GLY A 58 6.13 0.88 -2.06
N VAL A 59 7.08 0.13 -2.61
CA VAL A 59 8.48 0.56 -2.77
C VAL A 59 8.59 1.52 -3.96
N PRO A 60 9.01 2.78 -3.76
CA PRO A 60 9.14 3.73 -4.87
C PRO A 60 10.30 3.32 -5.78
N TYR A 61 10.01 3.18 -7.08
CA TYR A 61 11.04 2.85 -8.09
C TYR A 61 11.34 3.99 -9.06
N ALA A 62 10.56 5.07 -9.00
CA ALA A 62 10.74 6.29 -9.78
C ALA A 62 10.22 7.50 -8.99
N ALA A 63 10.60 8.70 -9.42
CA ALA A 63 10.02 9.95 -8.91
C ALA A 63 8.55 10.08 -9.34
N PRO A 64 7.68 10.77 -8.56
CA PRO A 64 6.29 10.99 -8.92
C PRO A 64 6.15 11.64 -10.31
N PRO A 65 5.36 11.08 -11.24
CA PRO A 65 5.20 11.61 -12.60
C PRO A 65 4.16 12.74 -12.66
N THR A 66 4.20 13.65 -11.68
CA THR A 66 3.22 14.73 -11.50
C THR A 66 3.73 16.07 -12.04
N GLY A 67 2.80 17.01 -12.31
CA GLY A 67 3.16 18.35 -12.80
C GLY A 67 3.93 18.31 -14.11
N GLU A 68 5.07 19.00 -14.17
CA GLU A 68 5.93 19.06 -15.37
C GLU A 68 6.53 17.70 -15.78
N ARG A 69 6.48 16.69 -14.90
CA ARG A 69 6.94 15.33 -15.20
C ARG A 69 5.85 14.49 -15.88
N ARG A 70 4.62 15.00 -15.98
CA ARG A 70 3.54 14.32 -16.70
C ARG A 70 3.91 14.22 -18.18
N PHE A 71 3.71 13.04 -18.75
CA PHE A 71 4.07 12.71 -20.15
C PHE A 71 5.57 12.80 -20.47
N GLN A 72 6.43 12.82 -19.45
CA GLN A 72 7.88 12.65 -19.60
C GLN A 72 8.29 11.22 -19.23
N PRO A 73 9.47 10.75 -19.69
CA PRO A 73 10.05 9.51 -19.19
C PRO A 73 10.21 9.52 -17.66
N PRO A 74 10.08 8.37 -16.98
CA PRO A 74 10.25 8.30 -15.53
C PRO A 74 11.70 8.61 -15.15
N GLU A 75 11.86 9.34 -14.04
CA GLU A 75 13.17 9.62 -13.43
C GLU A 75 13.40 8.74 -12.20
N PRO A 76 14.67 8.48 -11.79
CA PRO A 76 14.97 7.76 -10.57
C PRO A 76 14.30 8.36 -9.32
N PRO A 77 13.99 7.54 -8.29
CA PRO A 77 13.40 8.03 -7.05
C PRO A 77 14.42 8.86 -6.27
N ILE A 78 13.91 9.77 -5.43
CA ILE A 78 14.74 10.57 -4.53
C ILE A 78 15.19 9.68 -3.37
N SER A 79 16.50 9.66 -3.09
CA SER A 79 17.05 8.94 -1.95
C SER A 79 16.56 9.50 -0.61
N TRP A 80 16.47 8.65 0.40
CA TRP A 80 16.03 9.01 1.76
C TRP A 80 17.04 8.54 2.82
N SER A 81 17.14 9.29 3.92
CA SER A 81 18.09 9.02 5.01
C SER A 81 17.57 8.03 6.04
N ASP A 82 16.28 8.10 6.36
CA ASP A 82 15.66 7.30 7.42
C ASP A 82 15.25 5.91 6.92
N ILE A 83 14.66 5.08 7.80
CA ILE A 83 14.06 3.82 7.38
C ILE A 83 12.66 4.12 6.84
N ARG A 84 12.44 3.85 5.54
CA ARG A 84 11.12 3.98 4.92
C ARG A 84 10.32 2.70 5.12
N ASN A 85 9.08 2.83 5.59
CA ASN A 85 8.17 1.69 5.71
C ASN A 85 7.64 1.28 4.33
N ALA A 86 7.76 -0.01 4.03
CA ALA A 86 7.24 -0.68 2.85
C ALA A 86 6.31 -1.82 3.29
N THR A 87 5.33 -1.49 4.14
CA THR A 87 4.42 -2.46 4.77
C THR A 87 2.99 -2.41 4.21
N GLN A 88 2.71 -1.45 3.34
CA GLN A 88 1.39 -1.23 2.73
C GLN A 88 1.56 -0.93 1.25
N PHE A 89 0.55 -1.26 0.45
CA PHE A 89 0.54 -0.88 -0.96
C PHE A 89 0.55 0.65 -1.10
N GLY A 90 1.28 1.14 -2.11
CA GLY A 90 1.10 2.51 -2.58
C GLY A 90 -0.21 2.65 -3.35
N PRO A 91 -0.68 3.89 -3.60
CA PRO A 91 -1.86 4.13 -4.41
C PRO A 91 -1.65 3.60 -5.83
N VAL A 92 -2.71 3.09 -6.44
CA VAL A 92 -2.67 2.63 -7.83
C VAL A 92 -2.71 3.81 -8.79
N CYS A 93 -2.30 3.58 -10.04
CA CYS A 93 -2.39 4.63 -11.05
C CYS A 93 -3.84 4.96 -11.40
N PRO A 94 -4.12 6.21 -11.83
CA PRO A 94 -5.49 6.66 -12.10
C PRO A 94 -6.13 5.83 -13.21
N GLN A 95 -7.29 5.26 -12.92
CA GLN A 95 -8.03 4.39 -13.82
C GLN A 95 -9.53 4.45 -13.53
N THR A 96 -10.35 4.15 -14.53
CA THR A 96 -11.82 4.18 -14.38
C THR A 96 -12.41 2.82 -14.68
N LEU A 97 -12.95 2.17 -13.64
CA LEU A 97 -13.68 0.90 -13.74
C LEU A 97 -15.18 1.17 -13.80
N LEU A 98 -15.64 1.81 -14.87
CA LEU A 98 -17.07 1.99 -15.12
C LEU A 98 -17.61 0.77 -15.87
N GLU A 99 -18.64 0.14 -15.32
CA GLU A 99 -19.38 -0.94 -15.97
C GLU A 99 -19.85 -0.48 -17.37
N GLY A 100 -19.58 -1.29 -18.40
CA GLY A 100 -19.86 -0.95 -19.80
C GLY A 100 -18.80 -0.10 -20.54
N ARG A 101 -17.74 0.38 -19.85
CA ARG A 101 -16.56 1.00 -20.50
C ARG A 101 -15.34 0.07 -20.55
N LEU A 102 -15.43 -1.06 -19.86
CA LEU A 102 -14.41 -2.11 -19.89
C LEU A 102 -14.63 -3.01 -21.11
N PRO A 103 -13.60 -3.24 -21.94
CA PRO A 103 -13.72 -4.15 -23.08
C PRO A 103 -13.69 -5.60 -22.59
N ASP A 104 -14.86 -6.18 -22.31
CA ASP A 104 -15.01 -7.53 -21.72
C ASP A 104 -14.30 -8.62 -22.52
N VAL A 105 -14.26 -8.50 -23.84
CA VAL A 105 -13.59 -9.47 -24.74
C VAL A 105 -12.06 -9.41 -24.67
N MET A 106 -11.50 -8.35 -24.11
CA MET A 106 -10.05 -8.13 -24.01
C MET A 106 -9.54 -8.38 -22.58
N LEU A 107 -10.41 -8.28 -21.58
CA LEU A 107 -10.03 -8.43 -20.18
C LEU A 107 -10.22 -9.89 -19.71
N PRO A 108 -9.41 -10.34 -18.74
CA PRO A 108 -9.58 -11.67 -18.16
C PRO A 108 -10.96 -11.82 -17.50
N VAL A 109 -11.60 -12.98 -17.69
CA VAL A 109 -12.93 -13.26 -17.13
C VAL A 109 -12.98 -13.09 -15.60
N TRP A 110 -11.91 -13.49 -14.88
CA TRP A 110 -11.84 -13.31 -13.43
C TRP A 110 -11.83 -11.84 -12.99
N PHE A 111 -11.39 -10.93 -13.86
CA PHE A 111 -11.39 -9.49 -13.60
C PHE A 111 -12.79 -8.91 -13.81
N THR A 112 -13.42 -9.20 -14.96
CA THR A 112 -14.73 -8.64 -15.33
C THR A 112 -15.85 -9.21 -14.46
N ASN A 113 -15.79 -10.48 -14.08
CA ASN A 113 -16.83 -11.13 -13.26
C ASN A 113 -16.68 -10.86 -11.75
N SER A 114 -15.66 -10.11 -11.32
CA SER A 114 -15.43 -9.80 -9.89
C SER A 114 -15.12 -8.31 -9.70
N ILE A 115 -15.82 -7.46 -10.44
CA ILE A 115 -15.55 -6.02 -10.49
C ILE A 115 -15.63 -5.34 -9.13
N GLU A 116 -16.50 -5.80 -8.23
CA GLU A 116 -16.61 -5.29 -6.85
C GLU A 116 -15.32 -5.55 -6.05
N VAL A 117 -14.82 -6.78 -6.09
CA VAL A 117 -13.56 -7.16 -5.44
C VAL A 117 -12.41 -6.37 -6.07
N VAL A 118 -12.32 -6.33 -7.39
CA VAL A 118 -11.28 -5.55 -8.10
C VAL A 118 -11.34 -4.07 -7.74
N SER A 119 -12.53 -3.49 -7.64
CA SER A 119 -12.71 -2.07 -7.27
C SER A 119 -12.14 -1.76 -5.88
N SER A 120 -12.17 -2.72 -4.95
CA SER A 120 -11.54 -2.56 -3.63
C SER A 120 -10.01 -2.43 -3.70
N TYR A 121 -9.36 -2.98 -4.72
CA TYR A 121 -7.90 -2.86 -4.93
C TYR A 121 -7.50 -1.57 -5.63
N VAL A 122 -8.43 -0.91 -6.34
CA VAL A 122 -8.14 0.29 -7.13
C VAL A 122 -8.86 1.55 -6.64
N GLN A 123 -9.43 1.52 -5.44
CA GLN A 123 -10.15 2.66 -4.86
C GLN A 123 -9.20 3.81 -4.47
N ASP A 124 -7.98 3.49 -4.02
CA ASP A 124 -6.96 4.47 -3.64
C ASP A 124 -6.07 4.78 -4.85
N GLN A 125 -6.39 5.87 -5.54
CA GLN A 125 -5.73 6.27 -6.78
C GLN A 125 -4.97 7.58 -6.60
N SER A 126 -3.79 7.65 -7.19
CA SER A 126 -2.97 8.86 -7.25
C SER A 126 -2.17 8.87 -8.54
N GLU A 127 -1.84 10.05 -9.06
CA GLU A 127 -0.86 10.16 -10.16
C GLU A 127 0.57 9.83 -9.67
N ASP A 128 0.85 10.05 -8.39
CA ASP A 128 2.02 9.47 -7.73
C ASP A 128 1.76 7.99 -7.46
N CYS A 129 2.00 7.13 -8.44
CA CYS A 129 1.71 5.69 -8.40
C CYS A 129 2.88 4.77 -8.81
N LEU A 130 4.09 5.31 -8.98
CA LEU A 130 5.25 4.54 -9.46
C LEU A 130 5.91 3.74 -8.33
N PHE A 131 5.16 2.77 -7.82
CA PHE A 131 5.55 1.84 -6.78
C PHE A 131 5.59 0.39 -7.28
N LEU A 132 6.45 -0.42 -6.67
CA LEU A 132 6.50 -1.86 -6.88
C LEU A 132 6.38 -2.61 -5.55
N ASN A 133 6.12 -3.91 -5.64
CA ASN A 133 6.01 -4.81 -4.49
C ASN A 133 6.96 -5.98 -4.67
N ILE A 134 7.63 -6.39 -3.61
CA ILE A 134 8.64 -7.47 -3.60
C ILE A 134 8.18 -8.54 -2.61
N TYR A 135 8.18 -9.79 -3.05
CA TYR A 135 7.88 -10.97 -2.23
C TYR A 135 9.11 -11.86 -2.25
N VAL A 136 9.78 -11.97 -1.10
CA VAL A 136 11.02 -12.75 -0.94
C VAL A 136 10.69 -14.02 -0.14
N PRO A 137 10.87 -15.22 -0.71
CA PRO A 137 10.76 -16.45 0.06
C PRO A 137 11.78 -16.47 1.22
N THR A 138 11.37 -16.93 2.40
CA THR A 138 12.34 -17.33 3.42
C THR A 138 12.69 -18.79 3.16
N GLU A 139 13.98 -19.12 3.06
CA GLU A 139 14.38 -20.53 3.04
C GLU A 139 14.02 -21.17 4.38
N ASP A 140 13.51 -22.40 4.34
CA ASP A 140 13.43 -23.25 5.52
C ASP A 140 14.87 -23.70 5.86
N GLU A 141 15.40 -23.34 7.03
CA GLU A 141 16.66 -23.90 7.54
C GLU A 141 16.54 -25.41 7.83
#